data_AF-A0A7W7YZ56-F1
#
_entry.id   AF-A0A7W7YZ56-F1
#
_cell.length_a   1.000
_cell.length_b   1.000
_cell.length_c   1.000
_cell.angle_alpha   90.00
_cell.angle_beta   90.00
_cell.angle_gamma   90.00
#
_symmetry.space_group_name_H-M   'P 1'
#
loop_
_entity.id
_entity.type
_entity.pdbx_description
1 polymer ?
#
loop_
_entity_poly.entity_id
_entity_poly.type
_entity_poly.pdbx_seq_one_letter_code
_entity_poly.pdbx_strand_id
1 'polypeptide(L)'
;MSTLDDGRVDGKYPLTYRNFGAIFIALRGVSMRLRIAFVFAVLAVSPVSAEELCPKYGKCVPADQFACQEVDRSSVVTRVCYNEAKAYMIIRLKKTDYHYCDVDPATVSDLLTSQSIGRFYNKHIKGSATNGRFDCRTHPVPTF
;
A
#
# COMPACT_ATOMS: atom_id res chain seq x y z
N MET A 1 5.59 -43.10 -9.39
CA MET A 1 4.20 -42.64 -9.17
C MET A 1 4.25 -41.42 -8.27
N SER A 2 4.54 -40.23 -8.81
CA SER A 2 3.57 -39.17 -9.24
C SER A 2 3.29 -38.18 -8.09
N THR A 3 4.13 -37.12 -7.96
CA THR A 3 3.87 -35.66 -8.23
C THR A 3 3.07 -34.96 -7.11
N LEU A 4 3.67 -34.11 -6.27
CA LEU A 4 3.93 -32.64 -6.43
C LEU A 4 2.68 -31.81 -6.76
N ASP A 5 2.29 -30.90 -5.86
CA ASP A 5 1.54 -29.69 -6.21
C ASP A 5 1.93 -28.52 -5.28
N ASP A 6 2.68 -27.58 -5.88
CA ASP A 6 3.18 -26.32 -5.36
C ASP A 6 2.17 -25.22 -5.73
N GLY A 7 1.44 -24.70 -4.75
CA GLY A 7 0.38 -23.71 -4.93
C GLY A 7 0.92 -22.29 -5.17
N ARG A 8 1.69 -22.10 -6.24
CA ARG A 8 2.14 -20.80 -6.74
C ARG A 8 0.96 -20.09 -7.42
N VAL A 9 0.40 -19.07 -6.77
CA VAL A 9 -0.58 -18.18 -7.40
C VAL A 9 0.18 -17.22 -8.31
N ASP A 10 0.16 -17.56 -9.59
CA ASP A 10 0.75 -16.80 -10.67
C ASP A 10 0.13 -15.42 -10.83
N GLY A 11 1.00 -14.45 -11.08
CA GLY A 11 0.65 -13.09 -11.43
C GLY A 11 -0.23 -13.05 -12.67
N LYS A 12 -1.44 -12.48 -12.50
CA LYS A 12 -2.25 -11.98 -13.60
C LYS A 12 -2.08 -10.47 -13.70
N TYR A 13 -0.96 -10.05 -14.29
CA TYR A 13 -0.93 -8.76 -14.97
C TYR A 13 -1.14 -9.04 -16.47
N PRO A 14 -2.20 -8.51 -17.10
CA PRO A 14 -2.38 -8.68 -18.53
C PRO A 14 -1.27 -7.93 -19.27
N LEU A 15 -0.34 -8.70 -19.84
CA LEU A 15 0.58 -8.27 -20.90
C LEU A 15 -0.23 -8.05 -22.18
N THR A 16 -0.89 -6.91 -22.36
CA THR A 16 -1.31 -6.48 -23.70
C THR A 16 -1.63 -4.99 -23.74
N TYR A 17 -0.66 -4.15 -24.14
CA TYR A 17 -0.89 -3.30 -25.31
C TYR A 17 0.42 -2.78 -25.88
N ARG A 18 0.81 -3.39 -26.98
CA ARG A 18 1.86 -2.95 -27.89
C ARG A 18 1.14 -2.12 -28.95
N ASN A 19 1.41 -0.81 -29.01
CA ASN A 19 1.36 -0.07 -30.27
C ASN A 19 2.14 1.25 -30.15
N PHE A 20 3.43 1.15 -30.47
CA PHE A 20 4.23 2.25 -30.99
C PHE A 20 3.62 2.68 -32.34
N GLY A 21 2.73 3.65 -32.32
CA GLY A 21 2.40 4.44 -33.50
C GLY A 21 3.38 5.61 -33.56
N ALA A 22 4.38 5.50 -34.44
CA ALA A 22 5.35 6.54 -34.70
C ALA A 22 4.65 7.87 -35.07
N ILE A 23 4.68 8.82 -34.16
CA ILE A 23 4.28 10.21 -34.45
C ILE A 23 5.54 10.93 -34.95
N PHE A 24 5.93 10.65 -36.19
CA PHE A 24 6.77 11.57 -36.96
C PHE A 24 5.89 12.74 -37.40
N ILE A 25 5.62 13.70 -36.49
CA ILE A 25 5.04 14.97 -36.92
C ILE A 25 6.19 15.82 -37.45
N ALA A 26 6.24 15.89 -38.77
CA ALA A 26 7.00 16.88 -39.51
C ALA A 26 6.55 18.29 -39.09
N LEU A 27 7.22 18.89 -38.10
CA LEU A 27 6.99 20.27 -37.69
C LEU A 27 8.03 21.20 -38.32
N ARG A 28 7.93 21.40 -39.63
CA ARG A 28 8.54 22.55 -40.31
C ARG A 28 7.44 23.60 -40.57
N GLY A 29 7.06 24.37 -39.55
CA GLY A 29 6.19 25.54 -39.74
C GLY A 29 5.31 26.00 -38.57
N VAL A 30 5.13 25.21 -37.51
CA VAL A 30 4.21 25.59 -36.41
C VAL A 30 4.89 26.57 -35.44
N SER A 31 4.29 27.75 -35.27
CA SER A 31 4.75 28.84 -34.39
C SER A 31 5.02 28.37 -32.96
N MET A 32 6.12 28.87 -32.39
CA MET A 32 6.64 28.53 -31.05
C MET A 32 5.58 28.59 -29.92
N ARG A 33 4.60 29.51 -30.02
CA ARG A 33 3.49 29.64 -29.07
C ARG A 33 2.54 28.43 -29.07
N LEU A 34 2.30 27.82 -30.24
CA LEU A 34 1.44 26.64 -30.36
C LEU A 34 2.14 25.37 -29.84
N ARG A 35 3.47 25.30 -29.96
CA ARG A 35 4.26 24.20 -29.39
C ARG A 35 4.27 24.21 -27.87
N ILE A 36 4.40 25.40 -27.26
CA ILE A 36 4.38 25.55 -25.80
C ILE A 36 3.01 25.13 -25.24
N ALA A 37 1.92 25.53 -25.90
CA ALA A 37 0.56 25.13 -25.52
C ALA A 37 0.37 23.61 -25.61
N PHE A 38 0.90 22.96 -26.66
CA PHE A 38 0.80 21.51 -26.83
C PHE A 38 1.61 20.73 -25.79
N VAL A 39 2.82 21.19 -25.44
CA VAL A 39 3.65 20.58 -24.38
C VAL A 39 2.96 20.70 -23.01
N PHE A 40 2.35 21.84 -22.70
CA PHE A 40 1.56 22.01 -21.46
C PHE A 40 0.32 21.11 -21.42
N ALA A 41 -0.36 20.92 -22.54
CA ALA A 41 -1.55 20.06 -22.61
C ALA A 41 -1.21 18.57 -22.42
N VAL A 42 -0.04 18.10 -22.86
CA VAL A 42 0.37 16.68 -22.75
C VAL A 42 0.82 16.31 -21.33
N LEU A 43 1.35 17.27 -20.54
CA LEU A 43 1.82 17.00 -19.17
C LEU A 43 0.71 16.86 -18.13
N ALA A 44 -0.53 17.24 -18.44
CA ALA A 44 -1.63 17.25 -17.47
C ALA A 44 -2.33 15.89 -17.26
N VAL A 45 -2.01 14.86 -18.05
CA VAL A 45 -2.66 13.54 -17.96
C VAL A 45 -1.69 12.54 -17.33
N SER A 46 -1.47 12.67 -16.03
CA SER A 46 -0.84 11.61 -15.24
C SER A 46 -1.96 10.74 -14.65
N PRO A 47 -2.03 9.43 -14.92
CA PRO A 47 -2.93 8.55 -14.20
C PRO A 47 -2.48 8.51 -12.74
N VAL A 48 -3.27 9.12 -11.83
CA VAL A 48 -3.10 8.88 -10.40
C VAL A 48 -3.63 7.47 -10.16
N SER A 49 -2.74 6.51 -9.98
CA SER A 49 -3.15 5.19 -9.51
C SER A 49 -3.59 5.37 -8.07
N ALA A 50 -4.87 5.12 -7.78
CA ALA A 50 -5.32 5.00 -6.41
C ALA A 50 -4.62 3.77 -5.81
N GLU A 51 -3.71 3.99 -4.86
CA GLU A 51 -3.09 2.89 -4.13
C GLU A 51 -4.14 2.28 -3.19
N GLU A 52 -4.19 0.95 -3.14
CA GLU A 52 -5.03 0.21 -2.20
C GLU A 52 -4.17 -0.53 -1.17
N LEU A 53 -4.66 -0.58 0.07
CA LEU A 53 -4.09 -1.38 1.14
C LEU A 53 -4.90 -2.67 1.25
N CYS A 54 -4.30 -3.80 0.89
CA CYS A 54 -4.95 -5.11 0.85
C CYS A 54 -4.41 -6.04 1.96
N PRO A 55 -4.92 -5.97 3.19
CA PRO A 55 -4.49 -6.83 4.28
C PRO A 55 -4.91 -8.30 4.05
N LYS A 56 -4.04 -9.24 4.44
CA LYS A 56 -4.22 -10.69 4.21
C LYS A 56 -5.56 -11.26 4.68
N TYR A 57 -6.11 -10.71 5.77
CA TYR A 57 -7.34 -11.20 6.42
C TYR A 57 -8.47 -10.15 6.45
N GLY A 58 -8.42 -9.14 5.57
CA GLY A 58 -9.42 -8.08 5.48
C GLY A 58 -9.82 -7.74 4.04
N LYS A 59 -10.58 -6.66 3.87
CA LYS A 59 -10.90 -6.08 2.56
C LYS A 59 -9.82 -5.09 2.15
N CYS A 60 -9.59 -4.95 0.85
CA CYS A 60 -8.81 -3.85 0.32
C CYS A 60 -9.52 -2.53 0.64
N VAL A 61 -8.76 -1.53 1.05
CA VAL A 61 -9.24 -0.19 1.39
C VAL A 61 -8.37 0.85 0.69
N PRO A 62 -8.92 2.01 0.31
CA PRO A 62 -8.14 3.02 -0.40
C PRO A 62 -7.10 3.64 0.54
N ALA A 63 -5.86 3.76 0.07
CA ALA A 63 -4.73 4.22 0.89
C ALA A 63 -4.78 5.72 1.21
N ASP A 64 -5.53 6.51 0.44
CA ASP A 64 -5.71 7.95 0.62
C ASP A 64 -6.39 8.33 1.95
N GLN A 65 -7.11 7.39 2.57
CA GLN A 65 -7.69 7.55 3.90
C GLN A 65 -6.70 7.24 5.04
N PHE A 66 -5.43 6.93 4.75
CA PHE A 66 -4.44 6.51 5.75
C PHE A 66 -3.21 7.41 5.74
N ALA A 67 -2.67 7.69 6.93
CA ALA A 67 -1.33 8.22 7.08
C ALA A 67 -0.33 7.05 7.00
N CYS A 68 0.34 6.92 5.86
CA CYS A 68 1.33 5.87 5.62
C CYS A 68 2.77 6.37 5.80
N GLN A 69 3.58 5.57 6.50
CA GLN A 69 5.00 5.77 6.71
C GLN A 69 5.77 4.49 6.37
N GLU A 70 6.71 4.60 5.43
CA GLU A 70 7.71 3.56 5.17
C GLU A 70 8.73 3.50 6.31
N VAL A 71 9.18 2.28 6.62
CA VAL A 71 10.05 1.99 7.76
C VAL A 71 11.29 1.25 7.29
N ASP A 72 12.40 1.98 7.19
CA ASP A 72 13.69 1.40 6.74
C ASP A 72 14.51 0.80 7.89
N ARG A 73 14.22 1.20 9.13
CA ARG A 73 14.98 0.81 10.33
C ARG A 73 14.53 -0.52 10.97
N SER A 74 13.70 -1.30 10.27
CA SER A 74 13.28 -2.64 10.71
C SER A 74 13.18 -3.61 9.55
N SER A 75 13.68 -4.83 9.74
CA SER A 75 13.53 -5.94 8.78
C SER A 75 12.22 -6.71 8.94
N VAL A 76 11.42 -6.37 9.96
CA VAL A 76 10.15 -7.04 10.27
C VAL A 76 8.99 -6.16 9.82
N VAL A 77 8.94 -4.93 10.31
CA VAL A 77 7.91 -3.94 9.95
C VAL A 77 8.51 -3.01 8.89
N THR A 78 7.98 -3.06 7.67
CA THR A 78 8.50 -2.25 6.56
C THR A 78 7.62 -1.06 6.22
N ARG A 79 6.35 -1.07 6.64
CA ARG A 79 5.41 0.03 6.44
C ARG A 79 4.34 0.05 7.53
N VAL A 80 3.92 1.23 7.94
CA VAL A 80 2.79 1.45 8.85
C VAL A 80 1.83 2.44 8.21
N CYS A 81 0.57 2.07 8.04
CA CYS A 81 -0.50 2.94 7.58
C CYS A 81 -1.56 3.02 8.66
N TYR A 82 -1.90 4.23 9.11
CA TYR A 82 -2.86 4.43 10.20
C TYR A 82 -3.96 5.40 9.82
N ASN A 83 -5.20 5.02 10.10
CA ASN A 83 -6.36 5.91 10.08
C ASN A 83 -6.80 6.14 11.53
N GLU A 84 -6.46 7.32 12.05
CA GLU A 84 -6.74 7.70 13.43
C GLU A 84 -8.24 7.84 13.71
N ALA A 85 -8.99 8.41 12.76
CA ALA A 85 -10.44 8.60 12.89
C ALA A 85 -11.21 7.28 13.07
N LYS A 86 -10.65 6.17 12.55
CA LYS A 86 -11.23 4.83 12.61
C LYS A 86 -10.44 3.87 13.53
N ALA A 87 -9.42 4.35 14.25
CA ALA A 87 -8.51 3.54 15.07
C ALA A 87 -8.03 2.27 14.36
N TYR A 88 -7.67 2.39 13.08
CA TYR A 88 -7.41 1.26 12.20
C TYR A 88 -6.02 1.35 11.59
N MET A 89 -5.23 0.31 11.82
CA MET A 89 -3.84 0.24 11.39
C MET A 89 -3.64 -0.91 10.42
N ILE A 90 -3.00 -0.65 9.29
CA ILE A 90 -2.48 -1.67 8.38
C ILE A 90 -0.95 -1.60 8.43
N ILE A 91 -0.32 -2.71 8.81
CA ILE A 91 1.13 -2.82 8.91
C ILE A 91 1.66 -3.84 7.91
N ARG A 92 2.73 -3.47 7.20
CA ARG A 92 3.43 -4.40 6.31
C ARG A 92 4.51 -5.13 7.10
N LEU A 93 4.34 -6.43 7.21
CA LEU A 93 5.34 -7.33 7.77
C LEU A 93 6.11 -7.96 6.61
N LYS A 94 7.33 -7.47 6.38
CA LYS A 94 8.15 -7.79 5.21
C LYS A 94 7.44 -7.44 3.88
N LYS A 95 6.62 -8.36 3.37
CA LYS A 95 5.89 -8.24 2.11
C LYS A 95 4.38 -8.44 2.24
N THR A 96 3.89 -8.69 3.46
CA THR A 96 2.49 -9.03 3.70
C THR A 96 1.86 -7.98 4.58
N ASP A 97 0.73 -7.45 4.14
CA ASP A 97 -0.04 -6.46 4.90
C ASP A 97 -1.00 -7.17 5.87
N TYR A 98 -1.04 -6.67 7.11
CA TYR A 98 -1.90 -7.14 8.18
C TYR A 98 -2.67 -5.98 8.77
N HIS A 99 -3.95 -6.20 9.06
CA HIS A 99 -4.79 -5.20 9.71
C HIS A 99 -4.88 -5.41 11.22
N TYR A 100 -5.05 -4.30 11.92
CA TYR A 100 -5.26 -4.23 13.35
C TYR A 100 -6.35 -3.19 13.62
N CYS A 101 -7.29 -3.57 14.46
CA CYS A 101 -8.48 -2.80 14.78
C CYS A 101 -8.41 -2.29 16.22
N ASP A 102 -9.06 -1.15 16.47
CA ASP A 102 -9.11 -0.50 17.78
C ASP A 102 -7.71 -0.17 18.34
N VAL A 103 -6.81 0.29 17.47
CA VAL A 103 -5.45 0.69 17.84
C VAL A 103 -5.45 2.16 18.20
N ASP A 104 -5.09 2.47 19.45
CA ASP A 104 -4.98 3.85 19.91
C ASP A 104 -3.77 4.59 19.29
N PRO A 105 -3.86 5.91 19.07
CA PRO A 105 -2.80 6.68 18.41
C PRO A 105 -1.50 6.68 19.20
N ALA A 106 -1.54 6.56 20.53
CA ALA A 106 -0.33 6.49 21.35
C ALA A 106 0.46 5.19 21.08
N THR A 107 -0.22 4.05 20.93
CA THR A 107 0.43 2.79 20.54
C THR A 107 1.11 2.89 19.18
N VAL A 108 0.51 3.60 18.20
CA VAL A 108 1.13 3.83 16.88
C VAL A 108 2.34 4.75 16.98
N SER A 109 2.23 5.84 17.75
CA SER A 109 3.35 6.75 18.03
C SER A 109 4.51 6.03 18.71
N ASP A 110 4.23 5.22 19.73
CA ASP A 110 5.24 4.44 20.46
C ASP A 110 5.91 3.41 19.55
N LEU A 111 5.14 2.75 18.66
CA LEU A 111 5.69 1.86 17.65
C LEU A 111 6.70 2.60 16.76
N LEU A 112 6.31 3.74 16.19
CA LEU A 112 7.11 4.52 15.23
C LEU A 112 8.33 5.21 15.86
N THR A 113 8.27 5.53 17.16
CA THR A 113 9.37 6.18 17.89
C THR A 113 10.26 5.18 18.64
N SER A 114 9.85 3.92 18.77
CA SER A 114 10.63 2.90 19.49
C SER A 114 12.02 2.66 18.91
N GLN A 115 13.00 2.41 19.77
CA GLN A 115 14.38 2.10 19.36
C GLN A 115 14.45 0.84 18.47
N SER A 116 13.51 -0.10 18.64
CA SER A 116 13.39 -1.30 17.81
C SER A 116 11.92 -1.58 17.51
N ILE A 117 11.48 -1.12 16.34
CA ILE A 117 10.09 -1.24 15.84
C ILE A 117 9.64 -2.71 15.84
N GLY A 118 10.50 -3.61 15.35
CA GLY A 118 10.21 -5.04 15.35
C GLY A 118 10.03 -5.63 16.75
N ARG A 119 10.84 -5.22 17.74
CA ARG A 119 10.70 -5.68 19.13
C ARG A 119 9.44 -5.11 19.79
N PHE A 120 9.13 -3.85 19.54
CA PHE A 120 7.89 -3.22 20.02
C PHE A 120 6.67 -3.96 19.44
N TYR A 121 6.64 -4.14 18.11
CA TYR A 121 5.59 -4.90 17.44
C TYR A 121 5.41 -6.29 18.06
N ASN A 122 6.48 -7.07 18.21
CA ASN A 122 6.39 -8.42 18.78
C ASN A 122 5.86 -8.46 20.22
N LYS A 123 6.10 -7.40 21.01
CA LYS A 123 5.74 -7.37 22.44
C LYS A 123 4.35 -6.76 22.69
N HIS A 124 3.98 -5.73 21.94
CA HIS A 124 2.82 -4.89 22.25
C HIS A 124 1.66 -5.03 21.26
N ILE A 125 1.92 -5.48 20.03
CA ILE A 125 0.92 -5.55 18.95
C ILE A 125 0.68 -6.99 18.50
N LYS A 126 1.75 -7.73 18.26
CA LYS A 126 1.73 -9.15 17.89
C LYS A 126 1.19 -9.95 19.07
N GLY A 127 -0.11 -10.23 19.04
CA GLY A 127 -0.77 -11.07 20.03
C GLY A 127 -0.10 -12.44 20.18
N SER A 128 -0.18 -13.01 21.38
CA SER A 128 0.49 -14.28 21.72
C SER A 128 -0.39 -15.53 21.56
N ALA A 129 -1.69 -15.40 21.30
CA ALA A 129 -2.62 -16.52 21.12
C ALA A 129 -3.92 -16.04 20.44
N THR A 130 -4.71 -17.00 19.95
CA THR A 130 -5.99 -17.04 19.19
C THR A 130 -6.74 -15.74 18.85
N ASN A 131 -6.67 -14.69 19.67
CA ASN A 131 -7.07 -13.33 19.33
C ASN A 131 -6.05 -12.34 19.94
N GLY A 132 -5.28 -11.66 19.10
CA GLY A 132 -4.38 -10.60 19.57
C GLY A 132 -5.12 -9.39 20.13
N ARG A 133 -4.43 -8.56 20.92
CA ARG A 133 -4.99 -7.35 21.55
C ARG A 133 -5.74 -6.43 20.56
N PHE A 134 -5.30 -6.40 19.31
CA PHE A 134 -5.86 -5.57 18.25
C PHE A 134 -6.41 -6.41 17.08
N ASP A 135 -6.76 -7.68 17.34
CA ASP A 135 -7.25 -8.59 16.31
C ASP A 135 -8.64 -8.17 15.83
N CYS A 136 -8.75 -7.90 14.53
CA CYS A 136 -9.99 -7.50 13.87
C CYS A 136 -11.09 -8.57 13.90
N ARG A 137 -10.82 -9.80 14.34
CA ARG A 137 -11.85 -10.83 14.57
C ARG A 137 -12.66 -10.59 15.86
N THR A 138 -12.08 -9.90 16.83
CA THR A 138 -12.71 -9.60 18.12
C THR A 138 -12.98 -8.11 18.33
N HIS A 139 -12.55 -7.26 17.39
CA HIS A 139 -12.73 -5.82 17.42
C HIS A 139 -13.51 -5.38 16.17
N PRO A 140 -14.29 -4.27 16.25
CA PRO A 140 -15.06 -3.79 15.12
C PRO A 140 -14.14 -3.39 13.95
N VAL A 141 -14.41 -3.95 12.77
CA VAL A 141 -13.71 -3.57 11.54
C VAL A 141 -14.42 -2.36 10.93
N PRO A 142 -13.72 -1.23 10.69
CA PRO A 142 -14.35 -0.06 10.11
C PRO A 142 -14.74 -0.27 8.65
N THR A 143 -15.78 0.43 8.21
CA THR A 143 -16.20 0.52 6.81
C THR A 143 -15.52 1.71 6.12
N PHE A 144 -15.26 1.59 4.83
CA PHE A 144 -14.54 2.58 4.00
C PHE A 144 -15.31 2.88 2.72
#